data_AF-A0A0M3AH01-F1
#
_entry.id   AF-A0A0M3AH01-F1
#
_cell.length_a   1.000
_cell.length_b   1.000
_cell.length_c   1.000
_cell.angle_alpha   90.00
_cell.angle_beta   90.00
_cell.angle_gamma   90.00
#
_symmetry.space_group_name_H-M   'P 1'
#
loop_
_entity.id
_entity.type
_entity.pdbx_description
1 polymer ?
#
loop_
_entity_poly.entity_id
_entity_poly.type
_entity_poly.pdbx_seq_one_letter_code
_entity_poly.pdbx_strand_id
1 'polypeptide(L)'
;MTAQAKKLNSADKKALPPHIYDTFIVGAGISGIATAIRLDQVGYTNYKIIEKATRVGGTWRENTYPGCGCDVPSALYSYSFAPSAKWSHLFARQPEILSYLEEVSEKFNVSSKIEFGTELINAAWNKERNLWVIDTNKGQFLSKTVIFATGPITEAQIPKLEGLETFKGEMFHSAKWNHDYDLTGKRIAVIGTGASAIQFVPQIQPLAKELYVYQRTAPWVVPKPDTDLGEVSKALIEKFPFIQKAWRKTVAQSLNAINFGLRNPTVLKPVGELAKLILRFQIEDAELR
;
A
#
# COMPACT_ATOMS: atom_id res chain seq x y z
N MET A 1 -20.78 14.60 -69.96
CA MET A 1 -21.70 13.49 -69.65
C MET A 1 -20.84 12.24 -69.49
N THR A 2 -20.71 11.54 -68.38
CA THR A 2 -21.46 11.54 -67.11
C THR A 2 -20.52 10.94 -66.05
N ALA A 3 -20.62 11.46 -64.82
CA ALA A 3 -19.75 11.20 -63.69
C ALA A 3 -19.77 9.74 -63.17
N GLN A 4 -18.60 9.29 -62.72
CA GLN A 4 -18.39 8.08 -61.94
C GLN A 4 -19.18 8.13 -60.62
N ALA A 5 -19.99 7.08 -60.38
CA ALA A 5 -20.59 6.81 -59.09
C ALA A 5 -19.52 6.33 -58.09
N LYS A 6 -19.08 7.24 -57.22
CA LYS A 6 -18.31 6.90 -56.02
C LYS A 6 -19.29 6.39 -54.97
N LYS A 7 -19.33 5.07 -54.76
CA LYS A 7 -20.00 4.47 -53.60
C LYS A 7 -19.34 5.01 -52.34
N LEU A 8 -20.05 5.82 -51.57
CA LEU A 8 -19.65 6.18 -50.21
C LEU A 8 -19.71 4.93 -49.35
N ASN A 9 -18.57 4.58 -48.75
CA ASN A 9 -18.49 3.55 -47.72
C ASN A 9 -19.26 3.99 -46.48
N SER A 10 -20.10 3.08 -46.01
CA SER A 10 -20.77 3.10 -44.71
C SER A 10 -19.73 2.97 -43.57
N ALA A 11 -19.27 4.09 -43.02
CA ALA A 11 -18.41 4.09 -41.84
C ALA A 11 -18.59 5.34 -40.96
N ASP A 12 -19.82 5.79 -40.76
CA ASP A 12 -20.16 6.73 -39.69
C ASP A 12 -21.07 6.01 -38.67
N LYS A 13 -20.49 5.06 -37.93
CA LYS A 13 -21.04 4.76 -36.60
C LYS A 13 -20.76 5.99 -35.75
N LYS A 14 -21.73 6.90 -35.63
CA LYS A 14 -21.71 8.00 -34.65
C LYS A 14 -21.29 7.41 -33.30
N ALA A 15 -20.04 7.63 -32.90
CA ALA A 15 -19.60 7.28 -31.57
C ALA A 15 -20.47 8.06 -30.59
N LEU A 16 -21.05 7.37 -29.60
CA LEU A 16 -21.75 8.04 -28.52
C LEU A 16 -20.79 9.08 -27.90
N PRO A 17 -21.28 10.26 -27.51
CA PRO A 17 -20.44 11.24 -26.85
C PRO A 17 -19.78 10.58 -25.62
N PRO A 18 -18.48 10.86 -25.35
CA PRO A 18 -17.77 10.25 -24.24
C PRO A 18 -18.51 10.54 -22.94
N HIS A 19 -18.72 9.51 -22.11
CA HIS A 19 -19.35 9.67 -20.80
C HIS A 19 -18.49 10.61 -19.94
N ILE A 20 -19.13 11.60 -19.31
CA ILE A 20 -18.46 12.53 -18.42
C ILE A 20 -18.77 12.13 -16.98
N TYR A 21 -17.76 11.67 -16.25
CA TYR A 21 -17.90 11.33 -14.84
C TYR A 21 -17.89 12.57 -13.96
N ASP A 22 -18.69 12.60 -12.89
CA ASP A 22 -18.60 13.68 -11.91
C ASP A 22 -17.28 13.60 -11.12
N THR A 23 -16.81 12.38 -10.84
CA THR A 23 -15.53 12.15 -10.17
C THR A 23 -14.80 10.97 -10.78
N PHE A 24 -13.49 11.12 -10.97
CA PHE A 24 -12.60 10.04 -11.40
C PHE A 24 -11.59 9.73 -10.31
N ILE A 25 -11.43 8.46 -9.95
CA ILE A 25 -10.52 8.01 -8.89
C ILE A 25 -9.38 7.21 -9.51
N VAL A 26 -8.14 7.57 -9.19
CA VAL A 26 -6.95 6.85 -9.68
C VAL A 26 -6.33 6.04 -8.55
N GLY A 27 -6.35 4.72 -8.67
CA GLY A 27 -5.81 3.77 -7.70
C GLY A 27 -6.88 3.08 -6.86
N ALA A 28 -6.77 1.76 -6.73
CA ALA A 28 -7.64 0.92 -5.90
C ALA A 28 -6.92 0.38 -4.66
N GLY A 29 -6.08 1.22 -4.05
CA GLY A 29 -5.56 1.01 -2.70
C GLY A 29 -6.56 1.42 -1.62
N ILE A 30 -6.11 1.40 -0.36
CA ILE A 30 -6.94 1.72 0.81
C ILE A 30 -7.67 3.08 0.69
N SER A 31 -7.02 4.10 0.14
CA SER A 31 -7.64 5.42 -0.04
C SER A 31 -8.68 5.45 -1.15
N GLY A 32 -8.46 4.74 -2.26
CA GLY A 32 -9.40 4.70 -3.39
C GLY A 32 -10.68 3.95 -3.04
N ILE A 33 -10.53 2.81 -2.37
CA ILE A 33 -11.66 2.02 -1.84
C ILE A 33 -12.46 2.85 -0.83
N ALA A 34 -11.80 3.50 0.15
CA ALA A 34 -12.49 4.35 1.11
C ALA A 34 -13.25 5.49 0.44
N THR A 35 -12.63 6.15 -0.55
CA THR A 35 -13.24 7.25 -1.30
C THR A 35 -14.52 6.79 -1.99
N ALA A 36 -14.47 5.67 -2.72
CA ALA A 36 -15.62 5.09 -3.41
C ALA A 36 -16.77 4.77 -2.44
N ILE A 37 -16.47 4.12 -1.32
CA ILE A 37 -17.48 3.80 -0.30
C ILE A 37 -18.12 5.06 0.28
N ARG A 38 -17.33 6.12 0.51
CA ARG A 38 -17.86 7.39 1.01
C ARG A 38 -18.75 8.09 -0.02
N LEU A 39 -18.37 8.09 -1.29
CA LEU A 39 -19.20 8.64 -2.37
C LEU A 39 -20.55 7.90 -2.44
N ASP A 40 -20.54 6.58 -2.35
CA ASP A 40 -21.77 5.78 -2.34
C ASP A 40 -22.65 6.05 -1.12
N GLN A 41 -22.06 6.20 0.07
CA GLN A 41 -22.80 6.53 1.30
C GLN A 41 -23.54 7.88 1.24
N VAL A 42 -23.04 8.83 0.45
CA VAL A 42 -23.68 10.14 0.26
C VAL A 42 -24.49 10.23 -1.04
N GLY A 43 -24.70 9.10 -1.74
CA GLY A 43 -25.51 9.03 -2.96
C GLY A 43 -24.83 9.55 -4.23
N TYR A 44 -23.52 9.81 -4.20
CA TYR A 44 -22.75 10.22 -5.37
C TYR A 44 -22.25 8.99 -6.13
N THR A 45 -22.99 8.57 -7.16
CA THR A 45 -22.73 7.30 -7.86
C THR A 45 -22.08 7.45 -9.24
N ASN A 46 -22.07 8.66 -9.82
CA ASN A 46 -21.45 8.93 -11.12
C ASN A 46 -19.93 9.13 -10.98
N TYR A 47 -19.23 8.05 -10.63
CA TYR A 47 -17.78 8.03 -10.60
C TYR A 47 -17.22 6.74 -11.19
N LYS A 48 -15.93 6.79 -11.53
CA LYS A 48 -15.17 5.65 -12.06
C LYS A 48 -13.84 5.56 -11.34
N ILE A 49 -13.37 4.33 -11.12
CA ILE A 49 -12.06 4.06 -10.55
C ILE A 49 -11.21 3.37 -11.63
N ILE A 50 -9.94 3.73 -11.74
CA ILE A 50 -8.95 2.97 -12.52
C ILE A 50 -7.87 2.40 -11.62
N GLU A 51 -7.39 1.21 -11.95
CA GLU A 51 -6.29 0.54 -11.26
C GLU A 51 -5.41 -0.14 -12.29
N LYS A 52 -4.09 0.11 -12.23
CA LYS A 52 -3.12 -0.46 -13.18
C LYS A 52 -3.01 -1.98 -13.04
N ALA A 53 -3.19 -2.50 -11.82
CA ALA A 53 -3.18 -3.93 -11.55
C ALA A 53 -4.52 -4.62 -11.88
N THR A 54 -4.53 -5.94 -11.75
CA THR A 54 -5.69 -6.81 -12.00
C THR A 54 -6.62 -6.98 -10.80
N ARG A 55 -6.24 -6.45 -9.64
CA ARG A 55 -6.99 -6.54 -8.37
C ARG A 55 -6.70 -5.37 -7.44
N VAL A 56 -7.51 -5.19 -6.42
CA VAL A 56 -7.35 -4.14 -5.40
C VAL A 56 -6.16 -4.39 -4.47
N GLY A 57 -5.84 -3.42 -3.62
CA GLY A 57 -4.95 -3.63 -2.47
C GLY A 57 -3.80 -2.62 -2.36
N GLY A 58 -3.39 -1.99 -3.48
CA GLY A 58 -2.32 -0.99 -3.50
C GLY A 58 -1.03 -1.51 -2.85
N THR A 59 -0.51 -0.81 -1.84
CA THR A 59 0.70 -1.21 -1.09
C THR A 59 0.69 -2.68 -0.66
N TRP A 60 -0.46 -3.18 -0.19
CA TRP A 60 -0.63 -4.54 0.31
C TRP A 60 -0.76 -5.58 -0.79
N ARG A 61 -0.96 -5.17 -2.04
CA ARG A 61 -0.89 -6.06 -3.20
C ARG A 61 0.54 -6.16 -3.72
N GLU A 62 1.25 -5.03 -3.76
CA GLU A 62 2.59 -4.93 -4.37
C GLU A 62 3.69 -5.50 -3.47
N ASN A 63 3.66 -5.24 -2.17
CA ASN A 63 4.75 -5.64 -1.26
C ASN A 63 4.48 -7.03 -0.68
N THR A 64 5.29 -8.01 -1.05
CA THR A 64 5.08 -9.41 -0.64
C THR A 64 6.33 -10.03 -0.02
N TYR A 65 7.34 -9.22 0.33
CA TYR A 65 8.57 -9.71 0.95
C TYR A 65 8.30 -10.41 2.31
N PRO A 66 9.14 -11.36 2.73
CA PRO A 66 8.98 -12.07 4.00
C PRO A 66 8.87 -11.13 5.20
N GLY A 67 7.90 -11.39 6.08
CA GLY A 67 7.68 -10.57 7.27
C GLY A 67 6.93 -9.26 7.02
N CYS A 68 6.52 -8.95 5.78
CA CYS A 68 5.75 -7.75 5.47
C CYS A 68 4.49 -7.63 6.32
N GLY A 69 4.33 -6.50 7.00
CA GLY A 69 3.21 -6.23 7.88
C GLY A 69 3.13 -4.77 8.29
N CYS A 70 2.00 -4.39 8.87
CA CYS A 70 1.75 -3.01 9.29
C CYS A 70 2.50 -2.66 10.57
N ASP A 71 2.91 -1.39 10.69
CA ASP A 71 3.44 -0.79 11.91
C ASP A 71 2.34 -0.17 12.80
N VAL A 72 1.13 -0.03 12.27
CA VAL A 72 -0.07 0.36 13.02
C VAL A 72 -0.74 -0.89 13.59
N PRO A 73 -1.17 -0.91 14.86
CA PRO A 73 -1.88 -2.05 15.42
C PRO A 73 -3.19 -2.36 14.66
N SER A 74 -3.49 -3.65 14.47
CA SER A 74 -4.55 -4.16 13.59
C SER A 74 -5.94 -3.60 13.91
N ALA A 75 -6.21 -3.31 15.19
CA ALA A 75 -7.46 -2.70 15.62
C ALA A 75 -7.76 -1.36 14.95
N LEU A 76 -6.70 -0.59 14.64
CA LEU A 76 -6.81 0.70 13.99
C LEU A 76 -6.60 0.60 12.47
N TYR A 77 -5.85 -0.40 12.00
CA TYR A 77 -5.57 -0.61 10.59
C TYR A 77 -6.69 -1.34 9.83
N SER A 78 -7.91 -0.85 10.04
CA SER A 78 -9.15 -1.17 9.32
C SER A 78 -10.00 0.09 9.19
N TYR A 79 -10.88 0.14 8.19
CA TYR A 79 -11.85 1.22 8.06
C TYR A 79 -12.74 1.29 9.29
N SER A 80 -12.98 2.51 9.78
CA SER A 80 -13.84 2.74 10.95
C SER A 80 -15.28 2.27 10.76
N PHE A 81 -15.74 2.18 9.51
CA PHE A 81 -17.09 1.71 9.14
C PHE A 81 -17.13 0.21 8.78
N ALA A 82 -15.97 -0.46 8.70
CA ALA A 82 -15.87 -1.88 8.38
C ALA A 82 -14.70 -2.50 9.16
N PRO A 83 -14.79 -2.55 10.51
CA PRO A 83 -13.71 -3.08 11.32
C PRO A 83 -13.58 -4.60 11.14
N SER A 84 -12.36 -5.15 11.27
CA SER A 84 -12.09 -6.59 11.12
C SER A 84 -11.64 -7.24 12.43
N ALA A 85 -12.21 -8.40 12.75
CA ALA A 85 -11.84 -9.24 13.89
C ALA A 85 -10.96 -10.43 13.49
N LYS A 86 -10.65 -10.56 12.19
CA LYS A 86 -9.97 -11.73 11.61
C LYS A 86 -8.44 -11.70 11.77
N TRP A 87 -7.88 -10.61 12.30
CA TRP A 87 -6.44 -10.44 12.46
C TRP A 87 -5.86 -11.54 13.34
N SER A 88 -4.80 -12.21 12.90
CA SER A 88 -4.09 -13.19 13.73
C SER A 88 -3.17 -12.53 14.75
N HIS A 89 -2.71 -11.31 14.49
CA HIS A 89 -1.69 -10.64 15.28
C HIS A 89 -2.13 -9.24 15.72
N LEU A 90 -1.49 -8.72 16.78
CA LEU A 90 -1.61 -7.33 17.19
C LEU A 90 -1.23 -6.36 16.07
N PHE A 91 -0.36 -6.78 15.16
CA PHE A 91 -0.04 -6.06 13.93
C PHE A 91 -0.22 -6.95 12.70
N ALA A 92 -1.20 -6.60 11.88
CA ALA A 92 -1.63 -7.42 10.76
C ALA A 92 -0.52 -7.59 9.73
N ARG A 93 -0.42 -8.82 9.21
CA ARG A 93 0.51 -9.18 8.14
C ARG A 93 -0.09 -8.86 6.79
N GLN A 94 0.77 -8.67 5.79
CA GLN A 94 0.33 -8.24 4.47
C GLN A 94 -0.80 -9.12 3.85
N PRO A 95 -0.75 -10.46 3.90
CA PRO A 95 -1.80 -11.28 3.29
C PRO A 95 -3.19 -11.03 3.91
N GLU A 96 -3.26 -10.82 5.23
CA GLU A 96 -4.52 -10.54 5.92
C GLU A 96 -5.07 -9.17 5.54
N ILE A 97 -4.20 -8.16 5.40
CA ILE A 97 -4.62 -6.81 5.03
C ILE A 97 -5.12 -6.79 3.58
N LEU A 98 -4.43 -7.49 2.68
CA LEU A 98 -4.86 -7.62 1.29
C LEU A 98 -6.24 -8.29 1.22
N SER A 99 -6.41 -9.43 1.91
CA SER A 99 -7.70 -10.14 1.99
C SER A 99 -8.80 -9.26 2.57
N TYR A 100 -8.50 -8.49 3.63
CA TYR A 100 -9.44 -7.52 4.18
C TYR A 100 -9.88 -6.45 3.17
N LEU A 101 -8.95 -5.91 2.37
CA LEU A 101 -9.28 -4.92 1.34
C LEU A 101 -10.10 -5.51 0.19
N GLU A 102 -9.82 -6.75 -0.20
CA GLU A 102 -10.61 -7.51 -1.18
C GLU A 102 -12.04 -7.74 -0.65
N GLU A 103 -12.19 -8.26 0.57
CA GLU A 103 -13.48 -8.49 1.23
C GLU A 103 -14.31 -7.21 1.36
N VAL A 104 -13.69 -6.08 1.75
CA VAL A 104 -14.39 -4.80 1.85
C VAL A 104 -14.78 -4.27 0.48
N SER A 105 -13.90 -4.40 -0.53
CA SER A 105 -14.22 -3.95 -1.89
C SER A 105 -15.42 -4.70 -2.46
N GLU A 106 -15.53 -5.99 -2.20
CA GLU A 106 -16.69 -6.82 -2.58
C GLU A 106 -17.93 -6.48 -1.77
N LYS A 107 -17.82 -6.41 -0.44
CA LYS A 107 -18.94 -6.13 0.47
C LYS A 107 -19.66 -4.82 0.15
N PHE A 108 -18.91 -3.79 -0.27
CA PHE A 108 -19.46 -2.50 -0.64
C PHE A 108 -19.62 -2.32 -2.16
N ASN A 109 -19.49 -3.40 -2.94
CA ASN A 109 -19.62 -3.43 -4.39
C ASN A 109 -18.72 -2.40 -5.13
N VAL A 110 -17.58 -2.03 -4.54
CA VAL A 110 -16.63 -1.09 -5.14
C VAL A 110 -15.98 -1.70 -6.37
N SER A 111 -15.68 -3.00 -6.34
CA SER A 111 -15.03 -3.74 -7.43
C SER A 111 -15.76 -3.59 -8.78
N SER A 112 -17.09 -3.46 -8.77
CA SER A 112 -17.90 -3.28 -9.98
C SER A 112 -17.64 -1.95 -10.71
N LYS A 113 -17.06 -0.96 -10.01
CA LYS A 113 -16.78 0.38 -10.54
C LYS A 113 -15.31 0.59 -10.90
N ILE A 114 -14.48 -0.43 -10.71
CA ILE A 114 -13.05 -0.39 -11.01
C ILE A 114 -12.80 -0.91 -12.43
N GLU A 115 -12.03 -0.16 -13.20
CA GLU A 115 -11.42 -0.66 -14.44
C GLU A 115 -9.99 -1.11 -14.17
N PHE A 116 -9.83 -2.41 -13.92
CA PHE A 116 -8.53 -3.03 -13.73
C PHE A 116 -7.70 -3.07 -15.01
N GLY A 117 -6.38 -3.21 -14.87
CA GLY A 117 -5.44 -3.19 -16.01
C GLY A 117 -5.37 -1.83 -16.71
N THR A 118 -5.78 -0.76 -16.04
CA THR A 118 -5.90 0.58 -16.61
C THR A 118 -4.95 1.53 -15.92
N GLU A 119 -3.85 1.83 -16.59
CA GLU A 119 -2.80 2.71 -16.10
C GLU A 119 -3.09 4.16 -16.50
N LEU A 120 -2.99 5.08 -15.53
CA LEU A 120 -2.98 6.50 -15.82
C LEU A 120 -1.66 6.88 -16.50
N ILE A 121 -1.74 7.46 -17.69
CA ILE A 121 -0.58 8.02 -18.41
C ILE A 121 -0.45 9.51 -18.13
N ASN A 122 -1.56 10.24 -18.23
CA ASN A 122 -1.60 11.69 -18.04
C ASN A 122 -2.97 12.16 -17.54
N ALA A 123 -2.98 13.25 -16.78
CA ALA A 123 -4.20 13.94 -16.37
C ALA A 123 -4.00 15.45 -16.50
N ALA A 124 -4.80 16.10 -17.33
CA ALA A 124 -4.69 17.52 -17.60
C ALA A 124 -6.04 18.23 -17.51
N TRP A 125 -6.06 19.42 -16.92
CA TRP A 125 -7.25 20.26 -16.90
C TRP A 125 -7.44 20.96 -18.25
N ASN A 126 -8.58 20.73 -18.89
CA ASN A 126 -9.01 21.44 -20.08
C ASN A 126 -9.89 22.65 -19.69
N LYS A 127 -9.34 23.86 -19.87
CA LYS A 127 -10.02 25.12 -19.51
C LYS A 127 -11.23 25.44 -20.36
N GLU A 128 -11.23 25.08 -21.64
CA GLU A 128 -12.36 25.37 -22.54
C GLU A 128 -13.59 24.55 -22.19
N ARG A 129 -13.38 23.29 -21.79
CA ARG A 129 -14.45 22.35 -21.45
C ARG A 129 -14.80 22.36 -19.96
N ASN A 130 -13.96 22.95 -19.10
CA ASN A 130 -14.02 22.84 -17.64
C ASN A 130 -14.06 21.38 -17.17
N LEU A 131 -13.19 20.55 -17.75
CA LEU A 131 -13.09 19.12 -17.45
C LEU A 131 -11.64 18.70 -17.34
N TRP A 132 -11.38 17.71 -16.50
CA TRP A 132 -10.18 16.90 -16.56
C TRP A 132 -10.25 15.96 -17.76
N VAL A 133 -9.14 15.90 -18.49
CA VAL A 133 -8.85 14.93 -19.53
C VAL A 133 -7.88 13.91 -18.92
N ILE A 134 -8.32 12.66 -18.85
CA ILE A 134 -7.58 11.56 -18.23
C ILE A 134 -7.18 10.57 -19.33
N ASP A 135 -5.90 10.54 -19.66
CA ASP A 135 -5.34 9.64 -20.67
C ASP A 135 -4.84 8.36 -20.00
N THR A 136 -5.30 7.21 -20.51
CA THR A 136 -4.92 5.88 -20.01
C THR A 136 -4.41 5.00 -21.14
N ASN A 137 -3.79 3.87 -20.79
CA ASN A 137 -3.41 2.83 -21.76
C ASN A 137 -4.60 2.20 -22.50
N LYS A 138 -5.84 2.46 -22.09
CA LYS A 138 -7.07 1.95 -22.71
C LYS A 138 -7.93 3.02 -23.38
N GLY A 139 -7.43 4.26 -23.44
CA GLY A 139 -8.13 5.39 -24.03
C GLY A 139 -8.34 6.53 -23.05
N GLN A 140 -9.18 7.48 -23.45
CA GLN A 140 -9.36 8.74 -22.74
C GLN A 140 -10.70 8.78 -21.99
N PHE A 141 -10.67 9.29 -20.77
CA PHE A 141 -11.84 9.59 -19.96
C PHE A 141 -11.95 11.09 -19.68
N LEU A 142 -13.18 11.56 -19.42
CA LEU A 142 -13.46 12.94 -19.06
C LEU A 142 -14.14 12.98 -17.68
N SER A 143 -13.72 13.93 -16.84
CA SER A 143 -14.37 14.11 -15.53
C SER A 143 -14.34 15.54 -15.02
N LYS A 144 -15.30 15.91 -14.16
CA LYS A 144 -15.31 17.22 -13.50
C LYS A 144 -14.27 17.32 -12.40
N THR A 145 -14.02 16.23 -11.66
CA THR A 145 -13.02 16.17 -10.59
C THR A 145 -12.18 14.90 -10.67
N VAL A 146 -10.95 14.97 -10.18
CA VAL A 146 -10.05 13.80 -10.10
C VAL A 146 -9.53 13.66 -8.68
N ILE A 147 -9.55 12.44 -8.16
CA ILE A 147 -8.99 12.06 -6.86
C ILE A 147 -7.83 11.10 -7.12
N PHE A 148 -6.61 11.57 -6.86
CA PHE A 148 -5.41 10.74 -6.94
C PHE A 148 -5.21 9.95 -5.65
N ALA A 149 -5.65 8.69 -5.66
CA ALA A 149 -5.45 7.71 -4.60
C ALA A 149 -4.28 6.76 -4.94
N THR A 150 -3.25 7.29 -5.59
CA THR A 150 -2.12 6.53 -6.17
C THR A 150 -1.13 6.01 -5.13
N GLY A 151 -1.21 6.48 -3.89
CA GLY A 151 -0.32 6.08 -2.80
C GLY A 151 1.06 6.76 -2.88
N PRO A 152 1.69 7.05 -1.72
CA PRO A 152 2.95 7.79 -1.69
C PRO A 152 4.20 6.94 -1.99
N ILE A 153 4.08 5.60 -1.96
CA ILE A 153 5.22 4.67 -2.01
C ILE A 153 4.85 3.48 -2.92
N THR A 154 4.92 3.70 -4.23
CA THR A 154 4.49 2.70 -5.24
C THR A 154 5.58 2.33 -6.22
N GLU A 155 6.47 3.25 -6.58
CA GLU A 155 7.53 2.99 -7.54
C GLU A 155 8.85 2.66 -6.85
N ALA A 156 9.36 1.46 -7.11
CA ALA A 156 10.66 1.01 -6.62
C ALA A 156 11.78 1.90 -7.17
N GLN A 157 12.63 2.43 -6.29
CA GLN A 157 13.79 3.24 -6.68
C GLN A 157 15.04 2.38 -6.55
N ILE A 158 15.59 1.98 -7.70
CA ILE A 158 16.87 1.26 -7.74
C ILE A 158 17.99 2.30 -7.57
N PRO A 159 18.89 2.15 -6.59
CA PRO A 159 19.99 3.09 -6.40
C PRO A 159 20.93 3.05 -7.62
N LYS A 160 21.36 4.23 -8.06
CA LYS A 160 22.37 4.36 -9.11
C LYS A 160 23.73 4.06 -8.51
N LEU A 161 24.17 2.80 -8.60
CA LEU A 161 25.48 2.35 -8.14
C LEU A 161 26.32 1.99 -9.37
N GLU A 162 27.56 2.44 -9.40
CA GLU A 162 28.49 2.10 -10.47
C GLU A 162 28.74 0.59 -10.50
N GLY A 163 28.62 -0.02 -11.69
CA GLY A 163 28.83 -1.45 -11.89
C GLY A 163 27.65 -2.34 -11.48
N LEU A 164 26.51 -1.78 -11.03
CA LEU A 164 25.33 -2.56 -10.62
C LEU A 164 24.81 -3.45 -11.76
N GLU A 165 24.81 -2.93 -12.98
CA GLU A 165 24.42 -3.61 -14.22
C GLU A 165 25.34 -4.78 -14.60
N THR A 166 26.55 -4.84 -14.05
CA THR A 166 27.51 -5.93 -14.31
C THR A 166 27.42 -7.06 -13.30
N PHE A 167 26.58 -6.92 -12.26
CA PHE A 167 26.38 -7.94 -11.25
C PHE A 167 25.77 -9.20 -11.87
N LYS A 168 26.46 -10.32 -11.74
CA LYS A 168 26.07 -11.61 -12.34
C LYS A 168 25.10 -12.43 -11.48
N GLY A 169 24.87 -12.01 -10.24
CA GLY A 169 23.94 -12.67 -9.33
C GLY A 169 22.51 -12.18 -9.51
N GLU A 170 21.59 -12.81 -8.78
CA GLU A 170 20.19 -12.39 -8.76
C GLU A 170 20.02 -11.06 -8.01
N MET A 171 19.23 -10.15 -8.56
CA MET A 171 18.97 -8.84 -7.99
C MET A 171 17.50 -8.45 -8.12
N PHE A 172 16.87 -8.13 -7.00
CA PHE A 172 15.50 -7.61 -6.96
C PHE A 172 15.31 -6.60 -5.82
N HIS A 173 14.30 -5.75 -5.97
CA HIS A 173 13.91 -4.77 -4.96
C HIS A 173 12.85 -5.37 -4.03
N SER A 174 12.78 -4.96 -2.76
CA SER A 174 11.81 -5.51 -1.79
C SER A 174 10.35 -5.39 -2.24
N ALA A 175 10.01 -4.27 -2.89
CA ALA A 175 8.69 -4.03 -3.50
C ALA A 175 8.37 -4.90 -4.74
N LYS A 176 9.34 -5.65 -5.27
CA LYS A 176 9.19 -6.61 -6.38
C LYS A 176 9.90 -7.91 -6.01
N TRP A 177 9.55 -8.45 -4.85
CA TRP A 177 10.22 -9.62 -4.29
C TRP A 177 10.12 -10.82 -5.24
N ASN A 178 11.26 -11.45 -5.53
CA ASN A 178 11.30 -12.67 -6.35
C ASN A 178 11.09 -13.90 -5.47
N HIS A 179 9.88 -14.47 -5.50
CA HIS A 179 9.53 -15.65 -4.71
C HIS A 179 10.08 -16.97 -5.26
N ASP A 180 10.53 -16.97 -6.53
CA ASP A 180 11.07 -18.16 -7.19
C ASP A 180 12.55 -18.37 -6.88
N TYR A 181 13.21 -17.41 -6.23
CA TYR A 181 14.64 -17.46 -5.93
C TYR A 181 14.93 -17.94 -4.51
N ASP A 182 15.50 -19.14 -4.40
CA ASP A 182 15.91 -19.72 -3.12
C ASP A 182 17.17 -19.03 -2.56
N LEU A 183 17.01 -18.43 -1.37
CA LEU A 183 18.04 -17.71 -0.63
C LEU A 183 18.91 -18.62 0.24
N THR A 184 18.56 -19.90 0.37
CA THR A 184 19.25 -20.85 1.25
C THR A 184 20.72 -21.04 0.85
N GLY A 185 21.62 -20.90 1.81
CA GLY A 185 23.07 -21.05 1.63
C GLY A 185 23.72 -20.00 0.73
N LYS A 186 23.00 -18.92 0.36
CA LYS A 186 23.54 -17.85 -0.48
C LYS A 186 24.31 -16.81 0.34
N ARG A 187 25.19 -16.09 -0.35
CA ARG A 187 25.80 -14.86 0.17
C ARG A 187 24.96 -13.70 -0.33
N ILE A 188 24.33 -12.95 0.59
CA ILE A 188 23.31 -11.97 0.26
C ILE A 188 23.80 -10.58 0.68
N ALA A 189 23.64 -9.60 -0.21
CA ALA A 189 23.85 -8.19 0.09
C ALA A 189 22.49 -7.47 0.16
N VAL A 190 22.23 -6.79 1.26
CA VAL A 190 21.02 -5.97 1.47
C VAL A 190 21.44 -4.51 1.50
N ILE A 191 20.92 -3.72 0.56
CA ILE A 191 21.23 -2.29 0.46
C ILE A 191 20.06 -1.49 1.04
N GLY A 192 20.34 -0.80 2.15
CA GLY A 192 19.36 0.00 2.88
C GLY A 192 18.78 -0.71 4.10
N THR A 193 18.52 0.07 5.15
CA THR A 193 18.03 -0.40 6.46
C THR A 193 16.67 0.20 6.82
N GLY A 194 15.85 0.56 5.83
CA GLY A 194 14.51 1.11 6.05
C GLY A 194 13.52 0.07 6.61
N ALA A 195 12.25 0.47 6.74
CA ALA A 195 11.19 -0.35 7.33
C ALA A 195 11.06 -1.74 6.69
N SER A 196 11.20 -1.86 5.36
CA SER A 196 11.18 -3.17 4.70
C SER A 196 12.33 -4.06 5.14
N ALA A 197 13.56 -3.53 5.16
CA ALA A 197 14.74 -4.30 5.56
C ALA A 197 14.65 -4.77 7.00
N ILE A 198 14.20 -3.91 7.93
CA ILE A 198 13.95 -4.29 9.33
C ILE A 198 13.00 -5.50 9.43
N GLN A 199 12.06 -5.64 8.50
CA GLN A 199 11.11 -6.75 8.47
C GLN A 199 11.68 -8.01 7.79
N PHE A 200 12.28 -7.91 6.59
CA PHE A 200 12.71 -9.10 5.85
C PHE A 200 14.09 -9.61 6.24
N VAL A 201 15.02 -8.76 6.72
CA VAL A 201 16.38 -9.17 7.11
C VAL A 201 16.35 -10.28 8.16
N PRO A 202 15.57 -10.17 9.26
CA PRO A 202 15.46 -11.24 10.24
C PRO A 202 14.87 -12.54 9.69
N GLN A 203 14.07 -12.47 8.61
CA GLN A 203 13.45 -13.65 8.00
C GLN A 203 14.42 -14.40 7.08
N ILE A 204 15.32 -13.68 6.39
CA ILE A 204 16.27 -14.29 5.46
C ILE A 204 17.61 -14.64 6.12
N GLN A 205 17.95 -14.01 7.24
CA GLN A 205 19.23 -14.25 7.95
C GLN A 205 19.44 -15.74 8.31
N PRO A 206 18.45 -16.49 8.82
CA PRO A 206 18.62 -17.91 9.13
C PRO A 206 18.88 -18.78 7.90
N LEU A 207 18.52 -18.31 6.70
CA LEU A 207 18.67 -19.03 5.44
C LEU A 207 20.02 -18.75 4.77
N ALA A 208 20.56 -17.55 4.96
CA ALA A 208 21.77 -17.08 4.31
C ALA A 208 23.03 -17.80 4.83
N LYS A 209 23.98 -18.08 3.94
CA LYS A 209 25.34 -18.47 4.35
C LYS A 209 26.08 -17.28 4.96
N GLU A 210 25.98 -16.13 4.29
CA GLU A 210 26.52 -14.85 4.76
C GLU A 210 25.54 -13.74 4.37
N LEU A 211 25.32 -12.79 5.27
CA LEU A 211 24.43 -11.65 5.04
C LEU A 211 25.17 -10.35 5.31
N TYR A 212 25.28 -9.52 4.28
CA TYR A 212 25.93 -8.21 4.33
C TYR A 212 24.87 -7.13 4.27
N VAL A 213 24.75 -6.31 5.32
CA VAL A 213 23.77 -5.21 5.39
C VAL A 213 24.50 -3.88 5.21
N TYR A 214 24.23 -3.21 4.09
CA TYR A 214 24.83 -1.91 3.75
C TYR A 214 23.93 -0.78 4.25
N GLN A 215 24.36 -0.14 5.33
CA GLN A 215 23.64 0.95 5.99
C GLN A 215 24.29 2.29 5.69
N ARG A 216 23.54 3.22 5.08
CA ARG A 216 23.98 4.63 4.94
C ARG A 216 23.66 5.46 6.18
N THR A 217 22.50 5.24 6.79
CA THR A 217 22.03 5.98 7.96
C THR A 217 21.18 5.05 8.82
N ALA A 218 21.51 4.93 10.11
CA ALA A 218 20.79 4.07 11.03
C ALA A 218 19.40 4.64 11.36
N PRO A 219 18.32 3.85 11.19
CA PRO A 219 17.02 4.23 11.73
C PRO A 219 16.96 3.98 13.24
N TRP A 220 16.06 4.70 13.92
CA TRP A 220 15.65 4.31 15.27
C TRP A 220 14.72 3.11 15.20
N VAL A 221 15.16 1.97 15.72
CA VAL A 221 14.36 0.75 15.81
C VAL A 221 13.96 0.56 17.27
N VAL A 222 12.65 0.38 17.50
CA VAL A 222 12.11 0.11 18.83
C VAL A 222 11.45 -1.27 18.83
N PRO A 223 11.45 -1.98 19.97
CA PRO A 223 10.74 -3.25 20.09
C PRO A 223 9.27 -3.09 19.69
N LYS A 224 8.82 -3.95 18.78
CA LYS A 224 7.43 -4.04 18.36
C LYS A 224 6.77 -5.15 19.19
N PRO A 225 5.81 -4.84 20.09
CA PRO A 225 5.15 -5.84 20.92
C PRO A 225 4.09 -6.59 20.10
N ASP A 226 4.55 -7.30 19.06
CA ASP A 226 3.68 -8.13 18.25
C ASP A 226 3.43 -9.48 18.93
N THR A 227 2.20 -9.95 18.88
CA THR A 227 1.78 -11.18 19.57
C THR A 227 0.65 -11.82 18.79
N ASP A 228 0.69 -13.14 18.70
CA ASP A 228 -0.40 -13.95 18.17
C ASP A 228 -1.60 -13.84 19.13
N LEU A 229 -2.76 -13.47 18.58
CA LEU A 229 -4.00 -13.32 19.34
C LEU A 229 -4.62 -14.68 19.69
N GLY A 230 -4.30 -15.73 18.93
CA GLY A 230 -4.90 -17.06 19.04
C GLY A 230 -6.38 -17.09 18.66
N GLU A 231 -6.90 -18.29 18.42
CA GLU A 231 -8.28 -18.47 17.96
C GLU A 231 -9.32 -18.07 19.03
N VAL A 232 -9.02 -18.23 20.32
CA VAL A 232 -9.93 -17.85 21.40
C VAL A 232 -10.14 -16.34 21.45
N SER A 233 -9.06 -15.54 21.41
CA SER A 233 -9.19 -14.07 21.45
C SER A 233 -9.89 -13.56 20.20
N LYS A 234 -9.57 -14.12 19.02
CA LYS A 234 -10.25 -13.77 17.76
C LYS A 234 -11.76 -14.04 17.85
N ALA A 235 -12.16 -15.22 18.33
CA ALA A 235 -13.57 -15.58 18.51
C ALA A 235 -14.28 -14.66 19.51
N LEU A 236 -13.61 -14.24 20.60
CA LEU A 236 -14.16 -13.29 21.56
C LEU A 236 -14.32 -11.88 20.95
N ILE A 237 -13.32 -11.39 20.21
CA ILE A 237 -13.37 -10.08 19.55
C ILE A 237 -14.50 -10.05 18.51
N GLU A 238 -14.66 -11.13 17.74
CA GLU A 238 -15.73 -11.27 16.74
C GLU A 238 -17.12 -11.32 17.41
N LYS A 239 -17.27 -12.13 18.48
CA LYS A 239 -18.53 -12.28 19.21
C LYS A 239 -18.95 -11.01 19.95
N PHE A 240 -17.99 -10.22 20.43
CA PHE A 240 -18.23 -9.06 21.28
C PHE A 240 -17.68 -7.77 20.67
N PRO A 241 -18.45 -7.07 19.80
CA PRO A 241 -18.00 -5.86 19.10
C PRO A 241 -17.50 -4.72 20.00
N PHE A 242 -17.91 -4.68 21.27
CA PHE A 242 -17.42 -3.68 22.22
C PHE A 242 -15.92 -3.85 22.52
N ILE A 243 -15.38 -5.07 22.49
CA ILE A 243 -13.95 -5.35 22.70
C ILE A 243 -13.15 -4.69 21.58
N GLN A 244 -13.57 -4.92 20.33
CA GLN A 244 -12.93 -4.32 19.15
C GLN A 244 -13.00 -2.79 19.17
N LYS A 245 -14.14 -2.21 19.56
CA LYS A 245 -14.31 -0.75 19.67
C LYS A 245 -13.40 -0.17 20.77
N ALA A 246 -13.36 -0.80 21.94
CA ALA A 246 -12.49 -0.39 23.04
C ALA A 246 -11.02 -0.48 22.64
N TRP A 247 -10.60 -1.60 22.06
CA TRP A 247 -9.23 -1.81 21.59
C TRP A 247 -8.82 -0.76 20.56
N ARG A 248 -9.67 -0.49 19.56
CA ARG A 248 -9.44 0.57 18.56
C ARG A 248 -9.30 1.95 19.21
N LYS A 249 -10.18 2.29 20.17
CA LYS A 249 -10.14 3.59 20.87
C LYS A 249 -8.85 3.74 21.67
N THR A 250 -8.45 2.71 22.41
CA THR A 250 -7.20 2.68 23.18
C THR A 250 -5.99 2.87 22.25
N VAL A 251 -5.90 2.11 21.16
CA VAL A 251 -4.82 2.25 20.18
C VAL A 251 -4.78 3.66 19.59
N ALA A 252 -5.93 4.22 19.20
CA ALA A 252 -6.00 5.57 18.65
C ALA A 252 -5.51 6.63 19.65
N GLN A 253 -5.90 6.51 20.92
CA GLN A 253 -5.45 7.43 21.97
C GLN A 253 -3.94 7.32 22.21
N SER A 254 -3.40 6.10 22.27
CA SER A 254 -1.96 5.87 22.42
C SER A 254 -1.16 6.45 21.26
N LEU A 255 -1.59 6.23 20.01
CA LEU A 255 -0.91 6.79 18.84
C LEU A 255 -1.01 8.32 18.77
N ASN A 256 -2.12 8.90 19.20
CA ASN A 256 -2.23 10.36 19.31
C ASN A 256 -1.25 10.95 20.33
N ALA A 257 -1.05 10.28 21.47
CA ALA A 257 -0.05 10.68 22.45
C ALA A 257 1.38 10.58 21.91
N ILE A 258 1.71 9.50 21.18
CA ILE A 258 3.01 9.34 20.51
C ILE A 258 3.22 10.44 19.47
N ASN A 259 2.23 10.70 18.61
CA ASN A 259 2.29 11.74 17.58
C ASN A 259 2.46 13.15 18.19
N PHE A 260 1.82 13.41 19.33
CA PHE A 260 2.06 14.65 20.09
C PHE A 260 3.52 14.75 20.55
N GLY A 261 4.10 13.66 21.07
CA GLY A 261 5.52 13.61 21.43
C GLY A 261 6.43 13.88 20.23
N LEU A 262 6.17 13.25 19.07
CA LEU A 262 6.96 13.45 17.84
C LEU A 262 6.95 14.90 17.35
N ARG A 263 5.87 15.64 17.59
CA ARG A 263 5.75 17.06 17.26
C ARG A 263 6.37 17.99 18.30
N ASN A 264 6.74 17.47 19.47
CA ASN A 264 7.32 18.23 20.58
C ASN A 264 8.63 17.55 21.05
N PRO A 265 9.77 17.76 20.37
CA PRO A 265 11.00 16.99 20.58
C PRO A 265 11.54 17.00 22.02
N THR A 266 11.25 18.06 22.79
CA THR A 266 11.61 18.16 24.21
C THR A 266 10.94 17.08 25.06
N VAL A 267 9.71 16.69 24.73
CA VAL A 267 8.94 15.63 25.42
C VAL A 267 9.50 14.24 25.12
N LEU A 268 10.19 14.06 23.99
CA LEU A 268 10.75 12.77 23.60
C LEU A 268 12.17 12.51 24.10
N LYS A 269 12.85 13.49 24.72
CA LYS A 269 14.20 13.27 25.26
C LYS A 269 14.30 12.03 26.16
N PRO A 270 13.39 11.80 27.13
CA PRO A 270 13.44 10.60 27.97
C PRO A 270 13.25 9.30 27.18
N VAL A 271 12.41 9.32 26.15
CA VAL A 271 12.18 8.17 25.26
C VAL A 271 13.44 7.84 24.46
N GLY A 272 14.16 8.86 23.99
CA GLY A 272 15.44 8.68 23.32
C GLY A 272 16.51 8.04 24.21
N GLU A 273 16.61 8.45 25.48
CA GLU A 273 17.54 7.84 26.43
C GLU A 273 17.17 6.39 26.76
N LEU A 274 15.87 6.09 26.93
CA LEU A 274 15.40 4.72 27.09
C LEU A 274 15.70 3.86 25.86
N ALA A 275 15.51 4.39 24.65
CA ALA A 275 15.83 3.68 23.41
C ALA A 275 17.32 3.35 23.31
N LYS A 276 18.22 4.27 23.72
CA LYS A 276 19.67 4.00 23.80
C LYS A 276 19.99 2.93 24.84
N LEU A 277 19.27 2.88 25.96
CA LEU A 277 19.47 1.85 26.98
C LEU A 277 19.04 0.48 26.47
N ILE A 278 17.90 0.40 25.78
CA ILE A 278 17.44 -0.82 25.08
C ILE A 278 18.47 -1.25 24.04
N LEU A 279 19.00 -0.32 23.24
CA LEU A 279 20.04 -0.60 22.24
C LEU A 279 21.28 -1.25 22.87
N ARG A 280 21.77 -0.72 23.99
CA ARG A 280 22.90 -1.28 24.73
C ARG A 280 22.63 -2.67 25.29
N PHE A 281 21.38 -2.96 25.63
CA PHE A 281 20.97 -4.28 26.11
C PHE A 281 20.81 -5.29 24.96
N GLN A 282 20.33 -4.85 23.79
CA GLN A 282 20.06 -5.73 22.65
C GLN A 282 21.30 -6.04 21.81
N ILE A 283 22.24 -5.10 21.73
CA ILE A 283 23.49 -5.26 20.96
C ILE A 283 24.62 -5.39 21.98
N GLU A 284 25.28 -6.54 22.07
CA GLU A 284 26.38 -6.72 23.03
C GLU A 284 27.67 -6.02 22.57
N ASP A 285 27.94 -6.04 21.27
CA ASP A 285 29.10 -5.43 20.64
C ASP A 285 29.04 -3.90 20.69
N ALA A 286 30.07 -3.28 21.28
CA ALA A 286 30.14 -1.83 21.45
C ALA A 286 30.41 -1.08 20.13
N GLU A 287 31.04 -1.71 19.14
CA GLU A 287 31.28 -1.11 17.82
C GLU A 287 30.00 -1.11 16.96
N LEU A 288 29.05 -2.01 17.25
CA LEU A 288 27.78 -2.13 16.53
C LEU A 288 26.62 -1.34 17.16
N ARG A 289 26.83 -0.70 18.33
CA ARG A 289 25.83 0.13 19.04
C ARG A 289 25.77 1.57 18.55
#